data_AF-A0A919FBG4-F1
#
_entry.id   AF-A0A919FBG4-F1
#
_cell.length_a   1.000
_cell.length_b   1.000
_cell.length_c   1.000
_cell.angle_alpha   90.00
_cell.angle_beta   90.00
_cell.angle_gamma   90.00
#
_symmetry.space_group_name_H-M   'P 1'
#
loop_
_entity.id
_entity.type
_entity.pdbx_description
1 polymer ?
#
loop_
_entity_poly.entity_id
_entity_poly.type
_entity_poly.pdbx_seq_one_letter_code
_entity_poly.pdbx_strand_id
1 'polypeptide(L)'
;MVDTETASPLSHDAHYLVTTAGLYGWHIERQPNGPVRLTRPGWILALTFHPHGAFRHGRALGPAVEDEDVSLGEVLEILEQCGRPALPR
;
A
#
# COMPACT_ATOMS: atom_id res chain seq x y z
N MET A 1 30.35 3.46 -10.42
CA MET A 1 29.83 2.28 -9.70
C MET A 1 28.34 2.48 -9.64
N VAL A 2 27.57 1.66 -10.35
CA VAL A 2 26.12 1.83 -10.44
C VAL A 2 25.57 1.32 -9.12
N ASP A 3 25.14 2.22 -8.23
CA ASP A 3 24.35 1.88 -7.05
C ASP A 3 23.05 1.25 -7.52
N THR A 4 23.13 -0.04 -7.81
CA THR A 4 21.95 -0.87 -7.99
C THR A 4 21.46 -1.10 -6.58
N GLU A 5 20.73 -0.12 -6.05
CA GLU A 5 19.95 -0.22 -4.83
C GLU A 5 18.93 -1.34 -5.08
N THR A 6 19.37 -2.57 -4.89
CA THR A 6 18.52 -3.74 -4.78
C THR A 6 17.67 -3.48 -3.57
N ALA A 7 16.54 -2.80 -3.80
CA ALA A 7 15.48 -2.59 -2.83
C ALA A 7 15.30 -3.92 -2.12
N SER A 8 15.63 -3.94 -0.82
CA SER A 8 15.50 -5.15 0.00
C SER A 8 14.13 -5.76 -0.30
N PRO A 9 14.03 -7.09 -0.50
CA PRO A 9 12.75 -7.71 -0.76
C PRO A 9 11.83 -7.26 0.36
N LEU A 10 10.79 -6.53 0.00
CA LEU A 10 9.76 -6.13 0.94
C LEU A 10 9.38 -7.38 1.72
N SER A 11 9.28 -7.29 3.05
CA SER A 11 8.80 -8.42 3.84
C SER A 11 7.45 -8.90 3.31
N HIS A 12 7.03 -10.08 3.75
CA HIS A 12 5.79 -10.71 3.30
C HIS A 12 4.60 -9.71 3.29
N ASP A 13 4.40 -8.92 4.35
CA ASP A 13 3.29 -7.96 4.43
C ASP A 13 3.40 -6.83 3.41
N ALA A 14 4.57 -6.17 3.32
CA ALA A 14 4.76 -5.05 2.41
C ALA A 14 4.74 -5.51 0.95
N HIS A 15 5.31 -6.67 0.66
CA HIS A 15 5.27 -7.27 -0.68
C HIS A 15 3.83 -7.65 -1.04
N TYR A 16 3.11 -8.27 -0.12
CA TYR A 16 1.71 -8.67 -0.30
C TYR A 16 0.84 -7.45 -0.55
N LEU A 17 0.90 -6.42 0.30
CA LEU A 17 0.09 -5.21 0.16
C LEU A 17 0.35 -4.45 -1.13
N VAL A 18 1.61 -4.29 -1.52
CA VAL A 18 1.95 -3.65 -2.81
C VAL A 18 1.42 -4.49 -3.98
N THR A 19 1.57 -5.81 -3.91
CA THR A 19 1.09 -6.72 -4.95
C THR A 19 -0.44 -6.65 -5.07
N THR A 20 -1.15 -6.75 -3.95
CA THR A 20 -2.62 -6.62 -3.88
C THR A 20 -3.04 -5.26 -4.42
N ALA A 21 -2.42 -4.16 -3.99
CA ALA A 21 -2.74 -2.83 -4.50
C ALA A 21 -2.62 -2.74 -6.03
N GLY A 22 -1.54 -3.29 -6.60
CA GLY A 22 -1.35 -3.37 -8.04
C GLY A 22 -2.42 -4.21 -8.74
N LEU A 23 -2.76 -5.38 -8.18
CA LEU A 23 -3.82 -6.24 -8.68
C LEU A 23 -5.19 -5.56 -8.68
N TYR A 24 -5.47 -4.68 -7.72
CA TYR A 24 -6.74 -3.96 -7.62
C TYR A 24 -6.72 -2.56 -8.26
N GLY A 25 -5.68 -2.26 -9.03
CA GLY A 25 -5.58 -1.04 -9.86
C GLY A 25 -5.31 0.23 -9.06
N TRP A 26 -4.65 0.11 -7.90
CA TRP A 26 -4.18 1.26 -7.14
C TRP A 26 -2.86 1.76 -7.69
N HIS A 27 -2.67 3.08 -7.67
CA HIS A 27 -1.38 3.69 -7.94
C HIS A 27 -0.51 3.60 -6.69
N ILE A 28 0.77 3.25 -6.87
CA ILE A 28 1.69 2.93 -5.79
C ILE A 28 2.87 3.90 -5.85
N GLU A 29 3.05 4.68 -4.79
CA GLU A 29 4.20 5.56 -4.62
C GLU A 29 5.00 5.12 -3.40
N ARG A 30 6.27 4.76 -3.63
CA ARG A 30 7.21 4.41 -2.56
C ARG A 30 8.09 5.61 -2.27
N GLN A 31 8.06 6.08 -1.03
CA GLN A 31 8.99 7.11 -0.58
C GLN A 31 10.27 6.44 -0.06
N PRO A 32 11.48 6.93 -0.40
CA PRO A 32 12.75 6.30 -0.02
C PRO A 32 12.93 6.03 1.47
N ASN A 33 12.32 6.87 2.33
CA ASN A 33 12.37 6.75 3.79
C ASN A 33 10.99 6.96 4.44
N GLY A 34 9.92 6.83 3.65
CA GLY A 34 8.58 7.24 4.05
C GLY A 34 7.56 6.12 3.89
N PRO A 35 6.30 6.39 4.24
CA PRO A 35 5.22 5.45 4.02
C PRO A 35 5.06 5.14 2.53
N VAL A 36 4.60 3.93 2.23
CA VAL A 36 4.08 3.59 0.91
C VAL A 36 2.71 4.24 0.79
N ARG A 37 2.53 5.07 -0.23
CA ARG A 37 1.25 5.71 -0.52
C ARG A 37 0.56 4.95 -1.63
N LEU A 38 -0.66 4.50 -1.35
CA LEU A 38 -1.54 3.87 -2.33
C LEU A 38 -2.67 4.84 -2.63
N THR A 39 -2.91 5.13 -3.90
CA THR A 39 -3.94 6.10 -4.30
C THR A 39 -4.87 5.54 -5.36
N ARG A 40 -6.13 5.99 -5.29
CA ARG A 40 -7.19 5.72 -6.24
C ARG A 40 -8.17 6.90 -6.23
N PRO A 41 -8.98 7.16 -7.28
CA PRO A 41 -9.96 8.24 -7.21
C PRO A 41 -10.83 8.17 -5.95
N GLY A 42 -10.73 9.20 -5.11
CA GLY A 42 -11.44 9.31 -3.83
C GLY A 42 -10.77 8.65 -2.63
N TRP A 43 -9.65 7.92 -2.80
CA TRP A 43 -8.98 7.20 -1.71
C TRP A 43 -7.46 7.42 -1.68
N ILE A 44 -6.94 7.60 -0.47
CA ILE A 44 -5.50 7.61 -0.16
C ILE A 44 -5.26 6.70 1.03
N LEU A 45 -4.32 5.77 0.89
CA LEU A 45 -3.78 4.97 1.98
C LEU A 45 -2.30 5.32 2.17
N ALA A 46 -1.89 5.60 3.39
CA ALA A 46 -0.50 5.82 3.76
C ALA A 46 -0.05 4.70 4.71
N LEU A 47 0.78 3.78 4.21
CA LEU A 47 1.19 2.57 4.92
C LEU A 47 2.63 2.69 5.40
N THR A 48 2.84 2.53 6.69
CA THR A 48 4.15 2.52 7.32
C THR A 48 4.53 1.10 7.66
N PHE A 49 5.78 0.75 7.39
CA PHE A 49 6.35 -0.55 7.67
C PHE A 49 7.53 -0.41 8.63
N HIS A 50 7.80 -1.47 9.39
CA HIS A 50 9.07 -1.59 10.08
C HIS A 50 10.23 -1.73 9.08
N PRO A 51 11.49 -1.49 9.48
CA PRO A 51 12.65 -1.67 8.60
C PRO A 51 12.76 -3.09 8.02
N HIS A 52 12.30 -4.09 8.75
CA HIS A 52 12.21 -5.48 8.28
C HIS A 52 10.95 -5.75 7.45
N GLY A 53 10.20 -4.71 7.07
CA GLY A 53 9.06 -4.67 6.18
C GLY A 53 7.73 -5.21 6.71
N ALA A 54 7.60 -5.53 8.00
CA ALA A 54 6.30 -5.90 8.57
C ALA A 54 5.40 -4.67 8.65
N PHE A 55 4.09 -4.88 8.49
CA PHE A 55 3.13 -3.79 8.64
C PHE A 55 3.22 -3.21 10.05
N ARG A 56 3.41 -1.89 10.14
CA ARG A 56 3.41 -1.18 11.42
C ARG A 56 2.07 -0.50 11.65
N HIS A 57 1.62 0.26 10.67
CA HIS A 57 0.48 1.15 10.81
C HIS A 57 0.03 1.69 9.44
N GLY A 58 -1.27 1.92 9.25
CA GLY A 58 -1.82 2.52 8.05
C GLY A 58 -2.75 3.67 8.39
N ARG A 59 -2.84 4.67 7.51
CA ARG A 59 -3.86 5.71 7.57
C ARG A 59 -4.67 5.74 6.29
N ALA A 60 -5.98 5.88 6.42
CA ALA A 60 -6.92 5.92 5.31
C ALA A 60 -7.65 7.26 5.26
N LEU A 61 -7.68 7.86 4.08
CA LEU A 61 -8.51 9.00 3.76
C LEU A 61 -9.39 8.63 2.58
N GLY A 62 -10.71 8.70 2.79
CA GLY A 62 -11.71 8.30 1.81
C GLY A 62 -12.92 9.23 1.79
N PRO A 63 -13.92 8.97 0.93
CA PRO A 63 -15.10 9.82 0.82
C PRO A 63 -16.02 9.77 2.04
N ALA A 64 -15.91 8.70 2.84
CA ALA A 64 -16.70 8.45 4.05
C ALA A 64 -15.82 8.12 5.28
N VAL A 65 -14.50 8.28 5.15
CA VAL A 65 -13.52 8.01 6.20
C VAL A 65 -12.67 9.27 6.34
N GLU A 66 -12.82 9.95 7.47
CA GLU A 66 -11.93 11.04 7.86
C GLU A 66 -10.57 10.40 8.23
N ASP A 67 -9.44 11.06 7.93
CA ASP A 67 -8.07 10.53 8.09
C ASP A 67 -7.89 9.66 9.36
N GLU A 68 -8.04 8.34 9.20
CA GLU A 68 -8.21 7.39 10.29
C GLU A 68 -7.17 6.29 10.24
N ASP A 69 -6.80 5.84 11.43
CA ASP A 69 -5.87 4.75 11.66
C ASP A 69 -6.52 3.41 11.25
N VAL A 70 -5.87 2.68 10.35
CA VAL A 70 -6.34 1.39 9.85
C VAL A 70 -5.34 0.27 10.11
N SER A 71 -5.86 -0.88 10.49
CA SER A 71 -5.14 -2.13 10.63
C SER A 71 -4.80 -2.76 9.27
N LEU A 72 -3.94 -3.77 9.28
CA LEU A 72 -3.59 -4.53 8.08
C LEU A 72 -4.83 -5.15 7.39
N GLY A 73 -5.77 -5.67 8.18
CA GLY A 73 -7.01 -6.26 7.66
C GLY A 73 -7.89 -5.23 6.95
N GLU A 74 -8.10 -4.07 7.58
CA GLU A 74 -8.88 -2.97 7.00
C GLU A 74 -8.22 -2.42 5.73
N VAL A 75 -6.89 -2.34 5.68
CA VAL A 75 -6.17 -1.97 4.46
C VAL A 75 -6.49 -2.95 3.33
N LEU A 76 -6.48 -4.25 3.58
CA LEU A 76 -6.80 -5.26 2.57
C LEU A 76 -8.25 -5.14 2.11
N GLU A 77 -9.19 -4.98 3.05
CA GLU A 77 -10.60 -4.78 2.72
C GLU A 77 -10.81 -3.54 1.84
N ILE A 78 -10.15 -2.42 2.15
CA ILE A 78 -10.23 -1.20 1.33
C ILE A 78 -9.63 -1.46 -0.06
N LEU A 79 -8.46 -2.09 -0.13
CA LEU A 79 -7.81 -2.40 -1.42
C LEU A 79 -8.70 -3.25 -2.32
N GLU A 80 -9.35 -4.26 -1.75
CA GLU A 80 -10.20 -5.21 -2.48
C GLU A 80 -11.57 -4.62 -2.83
N GLN A 81 -12.29 -4.03 -1.86
CA GLN A 81 -13.65 -3.51 -2.03
C GLN A 81 -13.68 -2.22 -2.83
N CYS A 82 -12.76 -1.31 -2.53
CA CYS A 82 -12.65 -0.06 -3.28
C CYS A 82 -11.82 -0.25 -4.55
N GLY A 83 -11.18 -1.40 -4.72
CA GLY A 83 -10.42 -1.84 -5.88
C GLY A 83 -11.25 -2.14 -7.13
N ARG A 84 -10.56 -2.46 -8.22
CA ARG A 84 -11.12 -3.10 -9.41
C ARG A 84 -10.05 -4.08 -9.86
N PRO A 85 -10.28 -5.39 -9.81
CA PRO A 85 -9.26 -6.34 -10.19
C PRO A 85 -8.84 -6.07 -11.64
N ALA A 86 -7.57 -5.76 -11.83
CA ALA A 86 -6.92 -5.64 -13.13
C ALA A 86 -6.66 -7.06 -13.63
N LEU A 87 -7.74 -7.78 -13.97
CA LEU A 87 -7.61 -9.05 -14.67
C LEU A 87 -7.00 -8.77 -16.05
N PRO A 88 -5.98 -9.54 -16.48
CA PRO A 88 -5.53 -9.47 -17.86
C PRO A 88 -6.70 -9.82 -18.78
N ARG A 89 -6.96 -8.95 -19.76
CA ARG A 89 -7.93 -9.21 -20.83
C ARG A 89 -7.53 -10.41 -21.67
#